data_AF-A0A166N4X3-F1
#
_entry.id   AF-A0A166N4X3-F1
#
_cell.length_a   1.000
_cell.length_b   1.000
_cell.length_c   1.000
_cell.angle_alpha   90.00
_cell.angle_beta   90.00
_cell.angle_gamma   90.00
#
_symmetry.space_group_name_H-M   'P 1'
#
loop_
_entity.id
_entity.type
_entity.pdbx_description
1 polymer ?
#
loop_
_entity_poly.entity_id
_entity_poly.type
_entity_poly.pdbx_seq_one_letter_code
_entity_poly.pdbx_strand_id
1 'polypeptide(L)' 'DFNLHHPMWESMAEEPSAQARDFVAWMQEHAFTILNEPDEPTYFSRNSTRRSVLDLTFV' A
#
# COMPACT_ATOMS: atom_id res chain seq x y z
N ASP A 1 -6.17 -1.40 -7.76
CA ASP A 1 -4.94 -2.19 -7.81
C ASP A 1 -3.73 -1.34 -8.14
N PHE A 2 -2.88 -1.10 -7.14
CA PHE A 2 -1.64 -0.32 -7.27
C PHE A 2 -0.42 -1.21 -7.42
N ASN A 3 -0.47 -2.46 -6.94
CA ASN A 3 0.70 -3.35 -6.84
C ASN A 3 1.93 -2.71 -6.16
N LEU A 4 1.70 -1.82 -5.17
CA LEU A 4 2.73 -1.16 -4.39
C LEU A 4 2.69 -1.59 -2.93
N HIS A 5 3.88 -1.77 -2.34
CA HIS A 5 4.06 -2.07 -0.92
C HIS A 5 4.61 -0.84 -0.21
N HIS A 6 3.96 -0.42 0.88
CA HIS A 6 4.43 0.70 1.69
C HIS A 6 3.98 0.52 3.16
N PRO A 7 4.82 0.90 4.14
CA PRO A 7 4.48 0.87 5.58
C PRO A 7 3.24 1.68 5.99
N MET A 8 2.65 2.47 5.09
CA MET A 8 1.47 3.29 5.37
C MET A 8 0.17 2.47 5.34
N TRP A 9 0.15 1.36 4.59
CA TRP A 9 -1.01 0.47 4.47
C TRP A 9 -0.69 -1.00 4.75
N GLU A 10 0.59 -1.37 4.83
CA GLU A 10 1.06 -2.71 5.16
C GLU A 10 2.26 -2.57 6.12
N SER A 11 2.04 -2.72 7.44
CA SER A 11 3.01 -2.46 8.50
C SER A 11 4.26 -3.34 8.42
N MET A 12 4.09 -4.56 7.87
CA MET A 12 5.17 -5.53 7.66
C MET A 12 5.82 -5.40 6.28
N ALA A 13 5.47 -4.36 5.50
CA ALA A 13 6.16 -4.06 4.26
C ALA A 13 7.64 -3.78 4.55
N GLU A 14 8.51 -4.40 3.77
CA GLU A 14 9.94 -4.06 3.74
C GLU A 14 10.14 -2.64 3.19
N GLU A 15 11.40 -2.22 3.06
CA GLU A 15 11.77 -0.92 2.51
C GLU A 15 10.99 -0.62 1.21
N PRO A 16 10.19 0.46 1.17
CA PRO A 16 9.34 0.74 0.03
C PRO A 16 10.17 1.05 -1.23
N SER A 17 9.68 0.56 -2.37
CA SER A 17 10.27 0.88 -3.67
C SER A 17 10.28 2.40 -3.91
N ALA A 18 11.16 2.88 -4.79
CA ALA A 18 11.17 4.29 -5.18
C ALA A 18 9.79 4.75 -5.67
N GLN A 19 9.11 3.91 -6.48
CA GLN A 19 7.77 4.19 -6.96
C GLN A 19 6.73 4.31 -5.83
N ALA A 20 6.80 3.45 -4.80
CA ALA A 20 5.90 3.54 -3.65
C ALA A 20 6.13 4.81 -2.84
N ARG A 21 7.40 5.22 -2.66
CA ARG A 21 7.77 6.47 -2.01
C ARG A 21 7.28 7.69 -2.78
N ASP A 22 7.50 7.72 -4.09
CA ASP A 22 7.08 8.82 -4.97
C ASP A 22 5.54 8.94 -5.00
N PHE A 23 4.83 7.81 -5.02
CA PHE A 23 3.37 7.80 -4.96
C PHE A 23 2.84 8.38 -3.64
N VAL A 24 3.42 7.99 -2.50
CA VAL A 24 3.04 8.55 -1.19
C VAL A 24 3.33 10.04 -1.11
N ALA A 25 4.49 10.48 -1.61
CA ALA A 25 4.83 11.90 -1.66
C ALA A 25 3.83 12.70 -2.51
N TRP A 26 3.47 12.18 -3.70
CA TRP A 26 2.46 12.78 -4.56
C TRP A 26 1.08 12.87 -3.88
N MET A 27 0.65 11.80 -3.20
CA MET A 27 -0.62 11.81 -2.45
C MET A 27 -0.61 12.88 -1.35
N GLN A 28 0.47 12.98 -0.58
CA GLN A 28 0.61 13.96 0.49
C GLN A 28 0.63 15.40 -0.06
N GLU A 29 1.32 15.65 -1.17
CA GLU A 29 1.35 16.95 -1.85
C GLU A 29 -0.05 17.40 -2.28
N HIS A 30 -0.90 16.46 -2.69
CA HIS A 30 -2.25 16.71 -3.14
C HIS A 30 -3.31 16.53 -2.05
N ALA A 31 -2.88 16.39 -0.79
CA ALA A 31 -3.72 16.22 0.39
C ALA A 31 -4.70 15.03 0.32
N PHE A 32 -4.35 13.98 -0.41
CA PHE A 32 -5.11 12.74 -0.42
C PHE A 32 -4.99 12.00 0.91
N THR A 33 -6.10 11.42 1.36
CA THR A 33 -6.16 10.57 2.55
C THR A 33 -6.50 9.14 2.17
N ILE A 34 -5.67 8.18 2.58
CA ILE A 34 -5.97 6.75 2.42
C ILE A 34 -7.11 6.35 3.35
N LEU A 35 -8.11 5.67 2.81
CA LEU A 35 -9.29 5.18 3.54
C LEU A 35 -9.21 3.70 3.93
N ASN A 36 -8.17 3.00 3.50
CA ASN A 36 -7.93 1.60 3.90
C ASN A 36 -7.65 1.49 5.40
N GLU A 37 -8.16 0.44 6.02
CA GLU A 37 -7.62 -0.05 7.29
C GLU A 37 -6.24 -0.67 7.01
N PRO A 38 -5.17 -0.25 7.70
CA PRO A 38 -3.84 -0.86 7.54
C PRO A 38 -3.86 -2.37 7.83
N ASP A 39 -3.04 -3.12 7.10
CA ASP A 39 -2.86 -4.57 7.25
C ASP A 39 -4.08 -5.45 6.91
N GLU A 40 -5.23 -4.87 6.51
CA GLU A 40 -6.38 -5.63 6.00
C GLU A 40 -6.10 -6.09 4.55
N PRO A 41 -5.85 -7.39 4.32
CA PRO A 41 -5.30 -7.86 3.05
C PRO A 41 -6.33 -7.83 1.92
N THR A 42 -5.94 -7.20 0.82
CA THR A 42 -6.73 -7.16 -0.42
C THR A 42 -6.25 -8.17 -1.45
N TYR A 43 -5.04 -8.70 -1.28
CA TYR A 43 -4.47 -9.75 -2.13
C TYR A 43 -3.93 -10.93 -1.33
N PHE A 44 -4.27 -12.14 -1.78
CA PHE A 44 -3.79 -13.42 -1.23
C PHE A 44 -2.99 -14.16 -2.31
N SER A 45 -1.68 -14.34 -2.08
CA SER A 45 -0.86 -15.08 -3.04
C SER A 45 -1.28 -16.55 -3.09
N ARG A 46 -1.39 -17.12 -4.29
CA ARG A 46 -1.68 -18.55 -4.47
C ARG A 46 -0.49 -19.45 -4.08
N ASN A 47 0.72 -18.90 -4.14
CA ASN A 47 1.97 -19.67 -4.03
C ASN A 47 2.73 -19.41 -2.71
N SER A 48 2.24 -18.51 -1.86
CA SER A 48 2.84 -18.23 -0.56
C SER A 48 1.76 -17.90 0.47
N THR A 49 2.11 -17.99 1.76
CA THR A 49 1.24 -17.54 2.85
C THR A 49 1.20 -16.00 2.99
N ARG A 50 1.88 -15.28 2.07
CA ARG A 50 1.94 -13.82 2.10
C ARG A 50 0.58 -13.25 1.71
N ARG A 51 0.09 -12.38 2.59
CA ARG A 51 -1.09 -11.56 2.38
C ARG A 51 -0.62 -10.12 2.25
N SER A 52 -1.16 -9.40 1.29
CA SER A 52 -0.70 -8.06 0.95
C SER A 52 -1.87 -7.09 0.81
N VAL A 53 -1.59 -5.82 1.05
CA VAL A 53 -2.54 -4.72 0.80
C VAL A 53 -2.11 -3.99 -0.47
N LEU A 54 -2.77 -4.30 -1.60
CA LEU A 54 -2.40 -3.80 -2.94
C LEU A 54 -3.49 -2.92 -3.60
N ASP A 55 -4.75 -3.10 -3.17
CA ASP A 55 -5.85 -2.24 -3.56
C ASP A 55 -6.06 -1.11 -2.55
N LEU A 56 -5.82 0.13 -2.98
CA LEU A 56 -5.96 1.32 -2.16
C LEU A 56 -7.18 2.16 -2.59
N THR A 57 -7.80 2.81 -1.62
CA THR A 57 -8.85 3.81 -1.80
C THR A 57 -8.42 5.09 -1.09
N PHE A 58 -8.55 6.24 -1.73
CA PHE A 58 -8.23 7.54 -1.15
C PHE A 58 -9.21 8.63 -1.61
N VAL A 59 -9.29 9.71 -0.85
CA VAL A 59 -10.11 10.91 -1.10
C VAL A 59 -9.31 12.18 -0.99
#